data_AF-A0A7S2P9L9-F1
#
_entry.id   AF-A0A7S2P9L9-F1
#
_cell.length_a   1.000
_cell.length_b   1.000
_cell.length_c   1.000
_cell.angle_alpha   90.00
_cell.angle_beta   90.00
_cell.angle_gamma   90.00
#
_symmetry.space_group_name_H-M   'P 1'
#
loop_
_entity.id
_entity.type
_entity.pdbx_description
1 polymer ?
#
loop_
_entity_poly.entity_id
_entity_poly.type
_entity_poly.pdbx_seq_one_letter_code
_entity_poly.pdbx_strand_id
1 'polypeptide(L)'
;MIMSDNFIDASSASHPDSVLRLSSAVHRFAIPFINPKDQISFETSFNTCSKNHSNTIAAMQQADNRRREIKAAMASGKVIHTSLSTSLKEYIPVVNQILLSCKFQPEVARLDKHLVFSWSSGIEYNKYNKSKEFSDSEALMFELVLSIATYALSESNIGCDSCVDGDFPKASRQFAKAAGIFQYLG
;
A
#
# COMPACT_ATOMS: atom_id res chain seq x y z
N MET A 1 4.29 49.18 -22.14
CA MET A 1 3.02 48.47 -21.83
C MET A 1 3.42 47.24 -21.03
N ILE A 2 3.36 47.34 -19.70
CA ILE A 2 3.82 46.30 -18.78
C ILE A 2 2.72 45.25 -18.70
N MET A 3 3.03 44.00 -19.03
CA MET A 3 2.15 42.86 -18.80
C MET A 3 1.97 42.71 -17.29
N SER A 4 0.77 42.97 -16.79
CA SER A 4 0.38 42.66 -15.42
C SER A 4 0.24 41.15 -15.30
N ASP A 5 1.22 40.51 -14.68
CA ASP A 5 1.10 39.14 -14.19
C ASP A 5 -0.07 39.08 -13.21
N ASN A 6 -1.17 38.46 -13.65
CA ASN A 6 -2.29 38.09 -12.79
C ASN A 6 -1.80 37.02 -11.82
N PHE A 7 -1.29 37.44 -10.67
CA PHE A 7 -1.21 36.58 -9.48
C PHE A 7 -2.65 36.16 -9.14
N ILE A 8 -3.01 34.93 -9.49
CA ILE A 8 -4.25 34.30 -9.03
C ILE A 8 -4.13 34.22 -7.52
N ASP A 9 -4.91 35.04 -6.83
CA ASP A 9 -5.02 35.01 -5.38
C ASP A 9 -5.67 33.67 -4.97
N ALA A 10 -4.84 32.77 -4.42
CA ALA A 10 -5.26 31.48 -3.90
C ALA A 10 -6.23 31.60 -2.71
N SER A 11 -6.47 32.81 -2.19
CA SER A 11 -7.50 33.08 -1.18
C SER A 11 -8.94 32.98 -1.72
N SER A 12 -9.12 33.02 -3.05
CA SER A 12 -10.41 32.87 -3.72
C SER A 12 -10.68 31.41 -4.11
N ALA A 13 -10.65 30.49 -3.14
CA ALA A 13 -11.10 29.13 -3.40
C ALA A 13 -12.55 29.18 -3.92
N SER A 14 -12.79 28.71 -5.14
CA SER A 14 -14.11 28.73 -5.83
C SER A 14 -15.20 27.87 -5.16
N HIS A 15 -14.92 27.35 -3.97
CA HIS A 15 -15.65 26.31 -3.27
C HIS A 15 -15.38 26.44 -1.76
N PRO A 16 -16.42 26.37 -0.91
CA PRO A 16 -16.24 26.48 0.54
C PRO A 16 -15.45 25.30 1.12
N ASP A 17 -14.58 25.57 2.11
CA ASP A 17 -13.83 24.56 2.88
C ASP A 17 -14.72 23.44 3.46
N SER A 18 -15.97 23.77 3.80
CA SER A 18 -16.96 22.80 4.30
C SER A 18 -17.29 21.71 3.28
N VAL A 19 -17.25 22.03 1.98
CA VAL A 19 -17.47 21.05 0.90
C VAL A 19 -16.29 20.08 0.81
N LEU A 20 -15.06 20.58 0.93
CA LEU A 20 -13.85 19.74 0.93
C LEU A 20 -13.81 18.80 2.14
N ARG A 21 -14.17 19.31 3.32
CA ARG A 21 -14.31 18.51 4.56
C ARG A 21 -15.37 17.42 4.42
N LEU A 22 -16.57 17.79 3.94
CA LEU A 22 -17.67 16.83 3.76
C LEU A 22 -17.31 15.76 2.73
N SER A 23 -16.79 16.16 1.57
CA SER A 23 -16.36 15.22 0.52
C SER A 23 -15.29 14.26 1.05
N SER A 24 -14.29 14.76 1.78
CA SER A 24 -13.23 13.92 2.36
C SER A 24 -13.73 13.00 3.48
N ALA A 25 -14.77 13.38 4.20
CA ALA A 25 -15.39 12.53 5.21
C ALA A 25 -16.20 11.38 4.58
N VAL A 26 -16.92 11.66 3.49
CA VAL A 26 -17.86 10.72 2.86
C VAL A 26 -17.19 9.84 1.80
N HIS A 27 -16.30 10.40 0.98
CA HIS A 27 -15.64 9.74 -0.14
C HIS A 27 -14.21 9.32 0.22
N ARG A 28 -14.11 8.35 1.12
CA ARG A 28 -12.82 7.72 1.47
C ARG A 28 -12.35 6.79 0.36
N PHE A 29 -11.03 6.69 0.20
CA PHE A 29 -10.44 5.77 -0.76
C PHE A 29 -10.50 4.35 -0.22
N ALA A 30 -11.08 3.44 -1.00
CA ALA A 30 -11.16 2.05 -0.60
C ALA A 30 -9.80 1.37 -0.70
N ILE A 31 -9.43 0.61 0.32
CA ILE A 31 -8.12 -0.02 0.47
C ILE A 31 -8.20 -1.50 0.10
N PRO A 32 -7.29 -2.06 -0.72
CA PRO A 32 -7.15 -3.50 -0.89
C PRO A 32 -6.81 -4.20 0.42
N PHE A 33 -7.25 -5.45 0.60
CA PHE A 33 -7.01 -6.18 1.85
C PHE A 33 -6.29 -7.50 1.59
N ILE A 34 -5.28 -7.79 2.41
CA ILE A 34 -4.68 -9.13 2.44
C ILE A 34 -5.69 -10.12 3.02
N ASN A 35 -5.79 -11.30 2.42
CA ASN A 35 -6.61 -12.39 2.94
C ASN A 35 -6.18 -12.74 4.38
N PRO A 36 -7.07 -12.62 5.38
CA PRO A 36 -6.70 -12.89 6.77
C PRO A 36 -6.32 -14.35 6.99
N LYS A 37 -6.88 -15.28 6.19
CA LYS A 37 -6.61 -16.72 6.27
C LYS A 37 -5.30 -17.14 5.62
N ASP A 38 -4.66 -16.26 4.87
CA ASP A 38 -3.38 -16.53 4.22
C ASP A 38 -2.27 -16.77 5.26
N GLN A 39 -1.51 -17.86 5.08
CA GLN A 39 -0.42 -18.32 5.95
C GLN A 39 0.92 -18.40 5.18
N ILE A 40 1.15 -17.50 4.22
CA ILE A 40 2.45 -17.34 3.57
C ILE A 40 3.56 -17.17 4.61
N SER A 41 4.68 -17.85 4.37
CA SER A 41 5.95 -17.61 5.05
C SER A 41 7.08 -17.60 4.02
N PHE A 42 7.73 -16.45 3.86
CA PHE A 42 8.95 -16.30 3.07
C PHE A 42 10.06 -17.19 3.62
N GLU A 43 10.20 -17.30 4.94
CA GLU A 43 11.23 -18.14 5.57
C GLU A 43 11.04 -19.62 5.21
N THR A 44 9.80 -20.11 5.26
CA THR A 44 9.50 -21.51 4.89
C THR A 44 9.69 -21.73 3.39
N SER A 45 9.29 -20.76 2.56
CA SER A 45 9.38 -20.87 1.10
C SER A 45 10.79 -20.79 0.54
N PHE A 46 11.71 -20.10 1.22
CA PHE A 46 13.11 -19.95 0.80
C PHE A 46 14.11 -20.73 1.69
N ASN A 47 13.62 -21.67 2.50
CA ASN A 47 14.40 -22.36 3.52
C ASN A 47 15.70 -22.99 2.98
N THR A 48 15.63 -23.71 1.85
CA THR A 48 16.78 -24.39 1.25
C THR A 48 17.83 -23.39 0.75
N CYS A 49 17.42 -22.30 0.11
CA CYS A 49 18.38 -21.29 -0.36
C CYS A 49 18.89 -20.36 0.75
N SER A 50 18.17 -20.24 1.88
CA SER A 50 18.58 -19.41 3.01
C SER A 50 19.38 -20.16 4.07
N LYS A 51 19.34 -21.51 4.11
CA LYS A 51 19.80 -22.37 5.22
C LYS A 51 21.19 -22.04 5.79
N ASN A 52 22.12 -21.57 4.94
CA ASN A 52 23.50 -21.26 5.34
C ASN A 52 23.85 -19.76 5.23
N HIS A 53 22.85 -18.90 5.02
CA HIS A 53 23.02 -17.47 4.82
C HIS A 53 22.21 -16.69 5.85
N SER A 54 22.84 -16.33 6.97
CA SER A 54 22.21 -15.61 8.07
C SER A 54 21.50 -14.32 7.63
N ASN A 55 22.10 -13.57 6.71
CA ASN A 55 21.49 -12.36 6.16
C ASN A 55 20.22 -12.66 5.34
N THR A 56 20.21 -13.75 4.57
CA THR A 56 19.03 -14.18 3.81
C THR A 56 17.92 -14.63 4.74
N ILE A 57 18.24 -15.41 5.78
CA ILE A 57 17.28 -15.83 6.81
C ILE A 57 16.66 -14.60 7.47
N ALA A 58 17.48 -13.64 7.90
CA ALA A 58 17.01 -12.41 8.52
C ALA A 58 16.09 -11.61 7.59
N ALA A 59 16.41 -11.52 6.29
CA ALA A 59 15.57 -10.85 5.30
C ALA A 59 14.20 -11.54 5.12
N MET A 60 14.16 -12.89 5.09
CA MET A 60 12.91 -13.64 4.99
C MET A 60 12.04 -13.48 6.25
N GLN A 61 12.64 -13.57 7.43
CA GLN A 61 11.96 -13.33 8.70
C GLN A 61 11.44 -11.90 8.81
N GLN A 62 12.21 -10.92 8.32
CA GLN A 62 11.78 -9.54 8.23
C GLN A 62 10.56 -9.39 7.32
N ALA A 63 10.56 -10.02 6.13
CA ALA A 63 9.42 -10.02 5.23
C ALA A 63 8.16 -10.60 5.90
N ASP A 64 8.30 -11.74 6.59
CA ASP A 64 7.20 -12.39 7.32
C ASP A 64 6.64 -11.49 8.43
N ASN A 65 7.51 -10.88 9.23
CA ASN A 65 7.11 -10.01 10.33
C ASN A 65 6.38 -8.76 9.82
N ARG A 66 6.94 -8.09 8.80
CA ARG A 66 6.32 -6.88 8.21
C ARG A 66 5.00 -7.18 7.55
N ARG A 67 4.88 -8.30 6.84
CA ARG A 67 3.61 -8.71 6.25
C ARG A 67 2.55 -9.00 7.33
N ARG A 68 2.95 -9.61 8.45
CA ARG A 68 2.06 -9.84 9.60
C ARG A 68 1.59 -8.53 10.23
N GLU A 69 2.46 -7.53 10.36
CA GLU A 69 2.11 -6.18 10.84
C GLU A 69 1.08 -5.50 9.93
N ILE A 70 1.26 -5.60 8.60
CA ILE A 70 0.28 -5.08 7.63
C ILE A 70 -1.07 -5.76 7.80
N LYS A 71 -1.09 -7.10 7.89
CA LYS A 71 -2.33 -7.86 8.14
C LYS A 71 -3.01 -7.42 9.45
N ALA A 72 -2.25 -7.21 10.51
CA ALA A 72 -2.78 -6.75 11.79
C ALA A 72 -3.38 -5.34 11.68
N ALA A 73 -2.70 -4.42 10.99
CA ALA A 73 -3.21 -3.07 10.74
C ALA A 73 -4.53 -3.08 9.93
N MET A 74 -4.65 -4.01 8.97
CA MET A 74 -5.84 -4.20 8.13
C MET A 74 -7.00 -4.93 8.83
N ALA A 75 -6.71 -5.81 9.79
CA ALA A 75 -7.71 -6.61 10.50
C ALA A 75 -8.49 -5.80 11.55
N SER A 76 -7.98 -4.64 11.95
CA SER A 76 -8.67 -3.74 12.87
C SER A 76 -9.99 -3.27 12.24
N GLY A 77 -11.10 -3.34 12.98
CA GLY A 77 -12.44 -2.93 12.49
C GLY A 77 -12.52 -1.49 12.00
N LYS A 78 -11.49 -0.68 12.28
CA LYS A 78 -11.22 0.62 11.66
C LYS A 78 -9.72 0.71 11.35
N VAL A 79 -9.38 0.66 10.06
CA VAL A 79 -7.99 0.78 9.60
C VAL A 79 -7.41 2.12 10.03
N ILE A 80 -6.29 2.08 10.74
CA ILE A 80 -5.50 3.26 11.09
C ILE A 80 -4.49 3.51 9.97
N HIS A 81 -4.80 4.44 9.07
CA HIS A 81 -4.03 4.67 7.85
C HIS A 81 -2.57 5.10 8.08
N THR A 82 -2.28 5.78 9.19
CA THR A 82 -0.90 6.13 9.56
C THR A 82 -0.08 4.90 9.92
N SER A 83 -0.63 3.99 10.73
CA SER A 83 0.04 2.72 11.07
C SER A 83 0.22 1.85 9.84
N LEU A 84 -0.81 1.73 9.00
CA LEU A 84 -0.75 0.96 7.77
C LEU A 84 0.31 1.52 6.80
N SER A 85 0.34 2.84 6.63
CA SER A 85 1.35 3.53 5.81
C SER A 85 2.77 3.22 6.28
N THR A 86 3.04 3.33 7.58
CA THR A 86 4.36 3.01 8.15
C THR A 86 4.76 1.57 7.88
N SER A 87 3.88 0.60 8.18
CA SER A 87 4.19 -0.81 7.94
C SER A 87 4.44 -1.12 6.46
N LEU A 88 3.67 -0.51 5.54
CA LEU A 88 3.89 -0.67 4.10
C LEU A 88 5.21 -0.06 3.64
N LYS A 89 5.54 1.14 4.12
CA LYS A 89 6.79 1.84 3.79
C LYS A 89 8.03 1.02 4.21
N GLU A 90 7.92 0.27 5.30
CA GLU A 90 8.98 -0.62 5.78
C GLU A 90 9.01 -1.97 5.05
N TYR A 91 7.85 -2.45 4.58
CA TYR A 91 7.74 -3.74 3.88
C TYR A 91 8.18 -3.67 2.41
N ILE A 92 7.79 -2.60 1.69
CA ILE A 92 8.03 -2.44 0.24
C ILE A 92 9.52 -2.65 -0.13
N PRO A 93 10.51 -2.05 0.58
CA PRO A 93 11.92 -2.26 0.27
C PRO A 93 12.35 -3.73 0.44
N VAL A 94 11.81 -4.43 1.44
CA VAL A 94 12.16 -5.83 1.72
C VAL A 94 11.66 -6.73 0.59
N VAL A 95 10.40 -6.59 0.16
CA VAL A 95 9.85 -7.38 -0.95
C VAL A 95 10.58 -7.06 -2.25
N ASN A 96 10.86 -5.79 -2.51
CA ASN A 96 11.61 -5.39 -3.70
C ASN A 96 13.03 -5.99 -3.72
N GLN A 97 13.71 -6.04 -2.57
CA GLN A 97 15.01 -6.70 -2.45
C GLN A 97 14.91 -8.19 -2.79
N ILE A 98 13.92 -8.90 -2.25
CA ILE A 98 13.68 -10.32 -2.55
C ILE A 98 13.42 -10.53 -4.05
N LEU A 99 12.57 -9.69 -4.65
CA LEU A 99 12.25 -9.72 -6.08
C LEU A 99 13.51 -9.52 -6.93
N LEU A 100 14.34 -8.53 -6.60
CA LEU A 100 15.59 -8.24 -7.32
C LEU A 100 16.60 -9.39 -7.19
N SER A 101 16.72 -9.99 -6.00
CA SER A 101 17.56 -11.18 -5.80
C SER A 101 17.10 -12.36 -6.68
N CYS A 102 15.79 -12.61 -6.75
CA CYS A 102 15.23 -13.65 -7.61
C CYS A 102 15.46 -13.35 -9.10
N LYS A 103 15.43 -12.07 -9.50
CA LYS A 103 15.70 -11.65 -10.89
C LYS A 103 17.17 -11.84 -11.28
N PHE A 104 18.10 -11.59 -10.37
CA PHE A 104 19.53 -11.67 -10.65
C PHE A 104 20.05 -13.11 -10.69
N GLN A 105 19.52 -14.00 -9.85
CA GLN A 105 19.90 -15.41 -9.80
C GLN A 105 18.65 -16.31 -9.71
N PRO A 106 17.91 -16.51 -10.80
CA PRO A 106 16.67 -17.29 -10.76
C PRO A 106 16.91 -18.77 -10.41
N GLU A 107 18.07 -19.31 -10.79
CA GLU A 107 18.39 -20.74 -10.58
C GLU A 107 18.59 -21.11 -9.11
N VAL A 108 19.05 -20.17 -8.28
CA VAL A 108 19.22 -20.38 -6.83
C VAL A 108 17.99 -19.98 -6.01
N ALA A 109 17.05 -19.25 -6.61
CA ALA A 109 15.81 -18.78 -5.98
C ALA A 109 14.68 -19.81 -6.07
N ARG A 110 15.01 -21.10 -6.03
CA ARG A 110 14.01 -22.18 -6.07
C ARG A 110 13.26 -22.23 -4.74
N LEU A 111 11.94 -22.09 -4.82
CA LEU A 111 11.07 -22.15 -3.66
C LEU A 111 10.87 -23.59 -3.18
N ASP A 112 10.98 -23.82 -1.87
CA ASP A 112 10.55 -25.06 -1.20
C ASP A 112 9.03 -25.16 -1.11
N LYS A 113 8.35 -24.01 -1.02
CA LYS A 113 6.89 -23.89 -0.96
C LYS A 113 6.43 -22.71 -1.79
N HIS A 114 5.35 -22.90 -2.55
CA HIS A 114 4.73 -21.84 -3.33
C HIS A 114 4.32 -20.65 -2.45
N LEU A 115 4.62 -19.43 -2.92
CA LEU A 115 4.20 -18.17 -2.32
C LEU A 115 2.93 -17.69 -3.01
N VAL A 116 1.75 -18.09 -2.54
CA VAL A 116 0.47 -17.71 -3.14
C VAL A 116 -0.09 -16.47 -2.42
N PHE A 117 0.13 -15.29 -2.97
CA PHE A 117 -0.33 -14.01 -2.44
C PHE A 117 -1.81 -13.80 -2.73
N SER A 118 -2.60 -13.52 -1.69
CA SER A 118 -4.05 -13.43 -1.77
C SER A 118 -4.53 -12.04 -1.31
N TRP A 119 -5.11 -11.27 -2.22
CA TRP A 119 -5.57 -9.90 -1.97
C TRP A 119 -7.00 -9.69 -2.48
N SER A 120 -7.83 -8.96 -1.74
CA SER A 120 -9.11 -8.48 -2.23
C SER A 120 -8.97 -7.09 -2.83
N SER A 121 -9.75 -6.81 -3.86
CA SER A 121 -9.92 -5.45 -4.38
C SER A 121 -10.51 -4.52 -3.31
N GLY A 122 -10.15 -3.23 -3.38
CA GLY A 122 -10.80 -2.18 -2.59
C GLY A 122 -12.13 -1.72 -3.20
N ILE A 123 -12.30 -1.84 -4.52
CA ILE A 123 -13.42 -1.24 -5.26
C ILE A 123 -14.46 -2.27 -5.72
N GLU A 124 -14.06 -3.53 -5.91
CA GLU A 124 -14.95 -4.60 -6.36
C GLU A 124 -15.77 -5.10 -5.18
N TYR A 125 -16.84 -4.37 -4.85
CA TYR A 125 -17.87 -4.84 -3.95
C TYR A 125 -18.95 -5.54 -4.77
N ASN A 126 -18.91 -6.88 -4.82
CA ASN A 126 -19.97 -7.63 -5.47
C ASN A 126 -21.18 -7.75 -4.54
N LYS A 127 -22.17 -6.86 -4.72
CA LYS A 127 -23.41 -6.81 -3.90
C LYS A 127 -24.20 -8.14 -3.92
N TYR A 128 -23.96 -9.00 -4.91
CA TYR A 128 -24.63 -10.30 -5.07
C TYR A 128 -23.85 -11.47 -4.47
N ASN A 129 -22.56 -11.28 -4.14
CA ASN A 129 -21.72 -12.31 -3.57
C ASN A 129 -21.20 -11.86 -2.20
N LYS A 130 -21.75 -12.42 -1.12
CA LYS A 130 -21.41 -12.03 0.26
C LYS A 130 -19.96 -12.37 0.67
N SER A 131 -19.22 -13.11 -0.15
CA SER A 131 -17.79 -13.37 0.06
C SER A 131 -16.97 -12.29 -0.63
N LYS A 132 -16.06 -11.63 0.12
CA LYS A 132 -14.96 -10.87 -0.48
C LYS A 132 -14.22 -11.81 -1.43
N GLU A 133 -14.19 -11.47 -2.71
CA GLU A 133 -13.42 -12.20 -3.71
C GLU A 133 -11.95 -11.83 -3.52
N PHE A 134 -11.10 -12.85 -3.43
CA PHE A 134 -9.67 -12.69 -3.32
C PHE A 134 -9.04 -13.13 -4.64
N SER A 135 -8.13 -12.31 -5.13
CA SER A 135 -7.28 -12.63 -6.27
C SER A 135 -5.99 -13.22 -5.74
N ASP A 136 -5.72 -14.45 -6.15
CA ASP A 136 -4.54 -15.20 -5.78
C ASP A 136 -3.48 -15.11 -6.89
N SER A 137 -2.21 -14.94 -6.53
CA SER A 137 -1.10 -14.90 -7.47
C SER A 137 0.19 -15.40 -6.85
N GLU A 138 0.98 -16.15 -7.60
CA GLU A 138 2.31 -16.60 -7.16
C GLU A 138 3.42 -15.58 -7.43
N ALA A 139 3.09 -14.44 -8.05
CA ALA A 139 4.08 -13.46 -8.46
C ALA A 139 4.48 -12.52 -7.32
N LEU A 140 5.77 -12.46 -6.97
CA LEU A 140 6.31 -11.44 -6.05
C LEU A 140 6.03 -10.00 -6.53
N MET A 141 6.01 -9.78 -7.84
CA MET A 141 5.66 -8.47 -8.41
C MET A 141 4.22 -8.08 -8.09
N PHE A 142 3.29 -9.04 -8.01
CA PHE A 142 1.91 -8.77 -7.63
C PHE A 142 1.82 -8.29 -6.17
N GLU A 143 2.48 -8.97 -5.23
CA GLU A 143 2.57 -8.52 -3.82
C GLU A 143 3.19 -7.12 -3.70
N LEU A 144 4.28 -6.87 -4.44
CA LEU A 144 4.98 -5.58 -4.43
C LEU A 144 4.08 -4.46 -4.94
N VAL A 145 3.46 -4.63 -6.12
CA VAL A 145 2.61 -3.61 -6.73
C VAL A 145 1.39 -3.32 -5.86
N LEU A 146 0.73 -4.36 -5.32
CA LEU A 146 -0.41 -4.14 -4.42
C LEU A 146 -0.01 -3.47 -3.11
N SER A 147 1.17 -3.77 -2.57
CA SER A 147 1.69 -3.06 -1.40
C SER A 147 1.94 -1.57 -1.69
N ILE A 148 2.51 -1.24 -2.86
CA ILE A 148 2.75 0.15 -3.28
C ILE A 148 1.43 0.89 -3.52
N ALA A 149 0.46 0.27 -4.21
CA ALA A 149 -0.85 0.86 -4.45
C ALA A 149 -1.61 1.09 -3.13
N THR A 150 -1.58 0.11 -2.22
CA THR A 150 -2.18 0.22 -0.88
C THR A 150 -1.53 1.35 -0.09
N TYR A 151 -0.21 1.55 -0.22
CA TYR A 151 0.50 2.66 0.43
C TYR A 151 0.00 4.01 -0.11
N ALA A 152 -0.10 4.19 -1.42
CA ALA A 152 -0.64 5.41 -2.03
C ALA A 152 -2.07 5.72 -1.58
N LEU A 153 -2.94 4.71 -1.51
CA LEU A 153 -4.31 4.87 -1.02
C LEU A 153 -4.37 5.18 0.48
N SER A 154 -3.44 4.63 1.27
CA SER A 154 -3.31 4.97 2.70
C SER A 154 -2.90 6.43 2.88
N GLU A 155 -1.93 6.92 2.11
CA GLU A 155 -1.56 8.35 2.09
C GLU A 155 -2.74 9.23 1.67
N SER A 156 -3.52 8.81 0.66
CA SER A 156 -4.71 9.52 0.21
C SER A 156 -5.74 9.66 1.34
N ASN A 157 -5.98 8.61 2.12
CA ASN A 157 -6.88 8.67 3.27
C ASN A 157 -6.33 9.50 4.44
N ILE A 158 -5.02 9.54 4.67
CA ILE A 158 -4.39 10.51 5.60
C ILE A 158 -4.61 11.94 5.11
N GLY A 159 -4.60 12.16 3.80
CA GLY A 159 -5.00 13.41 3.16
C GLY A 159 -6.46 13.76 3.47
N CYS A 160 -7.38 12.80 3.34
CA CYS A 160 -8.79 12.98 3.71
C CYS A 160 -8.96 13.33 5.20
N ASP A 161 -8.23 12.67 6.10
CA ASP A 161 -8.25 13.02 7.53
C ASP A 161 -7.79 14.47 7.75
N SER A 162 -6.70 14.88 7.09
CA SER A 162 -6.18 16.25 7.18
C SER A 162 -7.18 17.27 6.62
N CYS A 163 -7.90 16.94 5.53
CA CYS A 163 -9.00 17.78 5.03
C CYS A 163 -10.10 17.96 6.06
N VAL A 164 -10.55 16.87 6.70
CA VAL A 164 -11.60 16.89 7.73
C VAL A 164 -11.19 17.79 8.90
N ASP A 165 -9.92 17.69 9.32
CA ASP A 165 -9.34 18.52 10.37
C ASP A 165 -9.13 20.00 9.95
N GLY A 166 -9.23 20.30 8.66
CA GLY A 166 -9.01 21.63 8.09
C GLY A 166 -7.56 21.98 7.77
N ASP A 167 -6.63 21.02 7.86
CA ASP A 167 -5.22 21.17 7.47
C ASP A 167 -5.05 20.86 5.98
N PHE A 168 -5.54 21.76 5.13
CA PHE A 168 -5.45 21.64 3.67
C PHE A 168 -4.01 21.63 3.13
N PRO A 169 -3.04 22.39 3.68
CA PRO A 169 -1.64 22.27 3.24
C PRO A 169 -1.05 20.88 3.46
N LYS A 170 -1.35 20.24 4.59
CA LYS A 170 -0.93 18.84 4.83
C LYS A 170 -1.69 17.88 3.91
N ALA A 171 -2.99 18.06 3.74
CA ALA A 171 -3.79 17.23 2.84
C ALA A 171 -3.25 17.25 1.40
N SER A 172 -2.98 18.45 0.88
CA SER A 172 -2.41 18.65 -0.47
C SER A 172 -1.08 17.90 -0.65
N ARG A 173 -0.18 17.95 0.34
CA ARG A 173 1.08 17.20 0.30
C ARG A 173 0.87 15.68 0.25
N GLN A 174 -0.12 15.16 0.99
CA GLN A 174 -0.41 13.72 0.96
C GLN A 174 -1.03 13.27 -0.36
N PHE A 175 -1.94 14.08 -0.94
CA PHE A 175 -2.47 13.78 -2.26
C PHE A 175 -1.41 13.87 -3.35
N ALA A 176 -0.51 14.86 -3.30
CA ALA A 176 0.61 14.96 -4.23
C ALA A 176 1.56 13.75 -4.13
N LYS A 177 1.84 13.30 -2.89
CA LYS A 177 2.63 12.09 -2.65
C LYS A 177 1.95 10.84 -3.23
N ALA A 178 0.66 10.65 -2.96
CA ALA A 178 -0.10 9.53 -3.50
C ALA A 178 -0.13 9.55 -5.04
N ALA A 179 -0.37 10.72 -5.64
CA ALA A 179 -0.35 10.91 -7.09
C ALA A 179 1.00 10.53 -7.71
N GLY A 180 2.11 10.96 -7.10
CA GLY A 180 3.45 10.59 -7.55
C GLY A 180 3.72 9.07 -7.47
N ILE A 181 3.17 8.39 -6.45
CA ILE A 181 3.28 6.93 -6.36
C ILE A 181 2.46 6.24 -7.45
N PHE A 182 1.25 6.72 -7.75
CA PHE A 182 0.45 6.15 -8.83
C PHE A 182 1.06 6.42 -10.21
N GLN A 183 1.62 7.61 -10.44
CA GLN A 183 2.36 7.93 -11.66
C GLN A 183 3.61 7.05 -11.84
N TYR A 184 4.21 6.60 -10.74
CA TYR A 184 5.30 5.62 -10.81
C TYR A 184 4.81 4.24 -11.27
N LEU A 185 3.56 3.88 -10.97
CA LEU A 185 2.97 2.60 -11.37
C LEU A 185 2.40 2.59 -12.80
N GLY A 186 2.04 3.74 -13.38
CA GLY A 186 1.48 3.88 -14.74
C GLY A 186 0.90 5.25 -15.03
#